data_AF-A0A8T4Y5D2-F1
#
_entry.id   AF-A0A8T4Y5D2-F1
#
_cell.length_a   1.000
_cell.length_b   1.000
_cell.length_c   1.000
_cell.angle_alpha   90.00
_cell.angle_beta   90.00
_cell.angle_gamma   90.00
#
_symmetry.space_group_name_H-M   'P 1'
#
loop_
_entity.id
_entity.type
_entity.pdbx_description
1 polymer ?
#
loop_
_entity_poly.entity_id
_entity_poly.type
_entity_poly.pdbx_seq_one_letter_code
_entity_poly.pdbx_strand_id
1 'polypeptide(L)'
;MLEISMTTNGVLLAKYAQRLRDAGLARVNVSLGTLNPEKFKQISCVDAFEKVILGIQTAARVGLKPVKVNMVLLRNINDNEVRNMIRFATENNLILQIIELESPNETEAYKKYHAELNNVKSSLERMAEKVVVREMHHRRKYFLRGGGEVEVVNPMHNTEFCRYCNRIRVTSDGKLKPCLLRNDNLVDFAGLLRKGASNDTLKDLFVEAVNRRKPFFT
;
A
#
# COMPACT_ATOMS: atom_id res chain seq x y z
N MET A 1 1.51 -22.46 -3.37
CA MET A 1 2.31 -21.52 -4.19
C MET A 1 2.39 -20.18 -3.49
N LEU A 2 3.56 -19.53 -3.51
CA LEU A 2 3.74 -18.19 -2.94
C LEU A 2 2.94 -17.18 -3.78
N GLU A 3 2.10 -16.36 -3.15
CA GLU A 3 1.35 -15.32 -3.87
C GLU A 3 2.24 -14.07 -4.03
N ILE A 4 2.64 -13.75 -5.26
CA ILE A 4 3.48 -12.58 -5.55
C ILE A 4 2.61 -11.37 -5.92
N SER A 5 2.87 -10.25 -5.27
CA SER A 5 2.19 -8.98 -5.55
C SER A 5 3.18 -7.85 -5.78
N MET A 6 2.80 -6.90 -6.62
CA MET A 6 3.59 -5.70 -6.91
C MET A 6 2.83 -4.44 -6.50
N THR A 7 3.55 -3.41 -6.07
CA THR A 7 3.01 -2.05 -5.92
C THR A 7 3.68 -1.13 -6.94
N THR A 8 2.92 -0.28 -7.62
CA THR A 8 3.41 0.60 -8.69
C THR A 8 2.62 1.91 -8.75
N ASN A 9 3.20 2.96 -9.33
CA ASN A 9 2.46 4.17 -9.70
C ASN A 9 1.58 3.99 -10.94
N GLY A 10 1.70 2.86 -11.65
CA GLY A 10 0.83 2.49 -12.78
C GLY A 10 1.24 3.03 -14.15
N VAL A 11 2.18 3.98 -14.22
CA VAL A 11 2.52 4.70 -15.49
C VAL A 11 2.99 3.75 -16.60
N LEU A 12 3.75 2.72 -16.26
CA LEU A 12 4.26 1.72 -17.22
C LEU A 12 3.47 0.41 -17.19
N LEU A 13 2.40 0.33 -16.39
CA LEU A 13 1.70 -0.92 -16.13
C LEU A 13 1.03 -1.45 -17.40
N ALA A 14 0.44 -0.57 -18.23
CA ALA A 14 -0.15 -0.98 -19.50
C ALA A 14 0.86 -1.70 -20.43
N LYS A 15 2.12 -1.24 -20.43
CA LYS A 15 3.20 -1.83 -21.24
C LYS A 15 3.65 -3.21 -20.73
N TYR A 16 3.67 -3.41 -19.41
CA TYR A 16 4.30 -4.60 -18.81
C TYR A 16 3.32 -5.62 -18.21
N ALA A 17 2.05 -5.28 -18.02
CA ALA A 17 1.09 -6.10 -17.27
C ALA A 17 0.98 -7.54 -17.80
N GLN A 18 0.89 -7.73 -19.13
CA GLN A 18 0.82 -9.07 -19.73
C GLN A 18 2.08 -9.89 -19.41
N ARG A 19 3.26 -9.34 -19.69
CA ARG A 19 4.54 -10.01 -19.42
C ARG A 19 4.73 -10.34 -17.93
N LEU A 20 4.28 -9.46 -17.04
CA LEU A 20 4.31 -9.70 -15.60
C LEU A 20 3.35 -10.81 -15.19
N ARG A 21 2.15 -10.84 -15.78
CA ARG A 21 1.18 -11.92 -15.56
C ARG A 21 1.74 -13.27 -16.02
N ASP A 22 2.30 -13.32 -17.22
CA ASP A 22 2.88 -14.53 -17.81
C ASP A 22 4.06 -15.06 -16.97
N ALA A 23 4.82 -14.15 -16.34
CA ALA A 23 5.90 -14.50 -15.40
C ALA A 23 5.41 -14.94 -14.01
N GLY A 24 4.10 -14.95 -13.75
CA GLY A 24 3.52 -15.44 -12.50
C GLY A 24 3.09 -14.37 -11.49
N LEU A 25 3.06 -13.08 -11.87
CA LEU A 25 2.50 -12.04 -10.99
C LEU A 25 1.01 -12.29 -10.75
N ALA A 26 0.60 -12.38 -9.48
CA ALA A 26 -0.79 -12.66 -9.13
C ALA A 26 -1.66 -11.40 -9.13
N ARG A 27 -1.19 -10.34 -8.44
CA ARG A 27 -1.97 -9.12 -8.18
C ARG A 27 -1.10 -7.85 -8.17
N VAL A 28 -1.75 -6.70 -8.31
CA VAL A 28 -1.09 -5.39 -8.31
C VAL A 28 -1.82 -4.38 -7.43
N ASN A 29 -1.07 -3.50 -6.77
CA ASN A 29 -1.57 -2.33 -6.06
C ASN A 29 -1.07 -1.08 -6.79
N VAL A 30 -1.98 -0.22 -7.25
CA VAL A 30 -1.66 0.97 -8.03
C VAL A 30 -1.91 2.21 -7.19
N SER A 31 -0.92 3.08 -7.05
CA SER A 31 -1.10 4.38 -6.39
C SER A 31 -1.87 5.34 -7.30
N LEU A 32 -3.09 5.69 -6.90
CA LEU A 32 -3.93 6.68 -7.58
C LEU A 32 -4.69 7.48 -6.50
N GLY A 33 -4.25 8.70 -6.25
CA GLY A 33 -4.77 9.54 -5.17
C GLY A 33 -6.04 10.33 -5.51
N THR A 34 -6.43 10.43 -6.77
CA THR A 34 -7.52 11.31 -7.23
C THR A 34 -7.97 10.89 -8.63
N LEU A 35 -9.23 11.16 -8.98
CA LEU A 35 -9.77 11.01 -10.33
C LEU A 35 -9.70 12.30 -11.15
N ASN A 36 -9.22 13.39 -10.56
CA ASN A 36 -9.03 14.66 -11.24
C ASN A 36 -7.59 14.73 -11.81
N PRO A 37 -7.41 14.87 -13.14
CA PRO A 37 -6.09 14.91 -13.76
C PRO A 37 -5.18 16.05 -13.27
N GLU A 38 -5.74 17.23 -12.96
CA GLU A 38 -4.97 18.39 -12.48
C GLU A 38 -4.45 18.13 -11.06
N LYS A 39 -5.30 17.64 -10.16
CA LYS A 39 -4.89 17.22 -8.82
C LYS A 39 -3.91 16.06 -8.88
N PHE A 40 -4.09 15.12 -9.81
CA PHE A 40 -3.13 14.03 -10.03
C PHE A 40 -1.76 14.59 -10.36
N LYS A 41 -1.68 15.55 -11.29
CA LYS A 41 -0.44 16.24 -11.66
C LYS A 41 0.14 17.03 -10.50
N GLN A 42 -0.70 17.68 -9.69
CA GLN A 42 -0.27 18.39 -8.47
C GLN A 42 0.36 17.44 -7.43
N ILE A 43 -0.23 16.26 -7.23
CA ILE A 43 0.24 15.28 -6.23
C ILE A 43 1.48 14.52 -6.72
N SER A 44 1.46 14.07 -7.97
CA SER A 44 2.52 13.21 -8.54
C SER A 44 3.66 13.98 -9.20
N CYS A 45 3.48 15.28 -9.44
CA CYS A 45 4.36 16.14 -10.22
C CYS A 45 4.55 15.67 -11.69
N VAL A 46 3.71 14.77 -12.19
CA VAL A 46 3.82 14.19 -13.54
C VAL A 46 2.45 14.17 -14.22
N ASP A 47 2.42 14.54 -15.50
CA ASP A 47 1.22 14.48 -16.33
C ASP A 47 1.04 13.08 -16.94
N ALA A 48 0.51 12.16 -16.14
CA ALA A 48 0.41 10.74 -16.49
C ALA A 48 -0.92 10.08 -16.09
N PHE A 49 -1.94 10.86 -15.76
CA PHE A 49 -3.24 10.36 -15.28
C PHE A 49 -3.83 9.29 -16.22
N GLU A 50 -3.96 9.62 -17.51
CA GLU A 50 -4.51 8.70 -18.52
C GLU A 50 -3.71 7.40 -18.65
N LYS A 51 -2.37 7.49 -18.53
CA LYS A 51 -1.50 6.31 -18.57
C LYS A 51 -1.73 5.39 -17.37
N VAL A 52 -1.98 5.97 -16.19
CA VAL A 52 -2.28 5.19 -14.97
C VAL A 52 -3.64 4.52 -15.09
N ILE A 53 -4.67 5.23 -15.57
CA ILE A 53 -6.01 4.65 -15.80
C ILE A 53 -5.94 3.49 -16.80
N LEU A 54 -5.25 3.68 -17.94
CA LEU A 54 -5.01 2.62 -18.91
C LEU A 54 -4.24 1.43 -18.29
N GLY A 55 -3.29 1.72 -17.40
CA GLY A 55 -2.55 0.71 -16.64
C GLY A 55 -3.45 -0.15 -15.75
N ILE A 56 -4.37 0.49 -15.00
CA ILE A 56 -5.34 -0.20 -14.13
C ILE A 56 -6.28 -1.09 -14.97
N GLN A 57 -6.85 -0.54 -16.05
CA GLN A 57 -7.73 -1.28 -16.95
C GLN A 57 -7.01 -2.48 -17.59
N THR A 58 -5.76 -2.28 -18.03
CA THR A 58 -4.96 -3.35 -18.62
C THR A 58 -4.65 -4.43 -17.60
N ALA A 59 -4.29 -4.08 -16.36
CA ALA A 59 -4.05 -5.06 -15.30
C ALA A 59 -5.27 -5.94 -15.03
N ALA A 60 -6.46 -5.34 -14.95
CA ALA A 60 -7.71 -6.08 -14.78
C ALA A 60 -7.98 -7.01 -15.97
N ARG A 61 -7.79 -6.50 -17.20
CA ARG A 61 -8.00 -7.25 -18.45
C ARG A 61 -7.09 -8.47 -18.59
N VAL A 62 -5.81 -8.35 -18.26
CA VAL A 62 -4.86 -9.49 -18.34
C VAL A 62 -5.01 -10.47 -17.18
N GLY A 63 -5.94 -10.24 -16.25
CA GLY A 63 -6.24 -11.16 -15.16
C GLY A 63 -5.33 -11.03 -13.93
N LEU A 64 -4.66 -9.89 -13.73
CA LEU A 64 -4.08 -9.58 -12.42
C LEU A 64 -5.23 -9.33 -11.44
N LYS A 65 -5.43 -10.23 -10.48
CA LYS A 65 -6.58 -10.15 -9.55
C LYS A 65 -6.17 -10.49 -8.12
N PRO A 66 -6.63 -9.71 -7.12
CA PRO A 66 -7.35 -8.45 -7.28
C PRO A 66 -6.44 -7.31 -7.79
N VAL A 67 -7.01 -6.30 -8.46
CA VAL A 67 -6.32 -5.00 -8.63
C VAL A 67 -6.72 -4.10 -7.48
N LYS A 68 -5.75 -3.54 -6.77
CA LYS A 68 -5.99 -2.57 -5.70
C LYS A 68 -5.60 -1.18 -6.13
N VAL A 69 -6.34 -0.18 -5.65
CA VAL A 69 -6.02 1.23 -5.80
C VAL A 69 -5.72 1.83 -4.44
N ASN A 70 -4.56 2.45 -4.31
CA ASN A 70 -4.12 3.10 -3.08
C ASN A 70 -4.31 4.61 -3.18
N MET A 71 -5.17 5.14 -2.31
CA MET A 71 -5.44 6.57 -2.15
C MET A 71 -4.92 7.03 -0.79
N VAL A 72 -3.84 7.81 -0.79
CA VAL A 72 -3.47 8.57 0.42
C VAL A 72 -4.44 9.74 0.54
N LEU A 73 -5.12 9.84 1.67
CA LEU A 73 -6.07 10.91 1.94
C LEU A 73 -5.32 12.18 2.35
N LEU A 74 -5.59 13.27 1.66
CA LEU A 74 -4.96 14.57 1.82
C LEU A 74 -6.06 15.63 2.00
N ARG A 75 -6.08 16.27 3.18
CA ARG A 75 -6.98 17.37 3.53
C ARG A 75 -6.88 18.50 2.52
N ASN A 76 -8.02 19.04 2.11
CA ASN A 76 -8.15 20.14 1.15
C ASN A 76 -7.58 19.83 -0.26
N ILE A 77 -7.25 18.57 -0.55
CA ILE A 77 -6.76 18.13 -1.87
C ILE A 77 -7.72 17.12 -2.47
N ASN A 78 -7.87 15.94 -1.84
CA ASN A 78 -8.68 14.84 -2.37
C ASN A 78 -9.66 14.25 -1.34
N ASP A 79 -9.78 14.84 -0.16
CA ASP A 79 -10.69 14.42 0.91
C ASP A 79 -12.16 14.46 0.49
N ASN A 80 -12.52 15.40 -0.39
CA ASN A 80 -13.85 15.47 -0.99
C ASN A 80 -14.12 14.40 -2.08
N GLU A 81 -13.11 13.64 -2.51
CA GLU A 81 -13.23 12.64 -3.60
C GLU A 81 -13.44 11.21 -3.12
N VAL A 82 -13.43 10.94 -1.80
CA VAL A 82 -13.55 9.58 -1.24
C VAL A 82 -14.73 8.80 -1.82
N ARG A 83 -15.92 9.43 -1.90
CA ARG A 83 -17.12 8.77 -2.47
C ARG A 83 -16.97 8.45 -3.96
N ASN A 84 -16.35 9.34 -4.73
CA ASN A 84 -16.12 9.14 -6.16
C ASN A 84 -15.10 8.00 -6.38
N MET A 85 -14.05 7.94 -5.55
CA MET A 85 -13.07 6.85 -5.57
C MET A 85 -13.70 5.50 -5.22
N ILE A 86 -14.60 5.45 -4.23
CA ILE A 86 -15.35 4.23 -3.88
C ILE A 86 -16.20 3.77 -5.08
N ARG A 87 -16.94 4.68 -5.71
CA ARG A 87 -17.77 4.37 -6.89
C ARG A 87 -16.91 3.84 -8.03
N PHE A 88 -15.84 4.55 -8.38
CA PHE A 88 -14.89 4.14 -9.42
C PHE A 88 -14.31 2.75 -9.16
N ALA A 89 -13.86 2.48 -7.93
CA ALA A 89 -13.32 1.17 -7.57
C ALA A 89 -14.39 0.07 -7.71
N THR A 90 -15.61 0.34 -7.25
CA THR A 90 -16.73 -0.62 -7.33
C THR A 90 -17.10 -0.95 -8.77
N GLU A 91 -17.31 0.07 -9.62
CA GLU A 91 -17.66 -0.08 -11.03
C GLU A 91 -16.60 -0.86 -11.84
N ASN A 92 -15.34 -0.76 -11.43
CA ASN A 92 -14.22 -1.41 -12.10
C ASN A 92 -13.76 -2.72 -11.40
N ASN A 93 -14.51 -3.24 -10.43
CA ASN A 93 -14.16 -4.44 -9.64
C ASN A 93 -12.76 -4.36 -8.99
N LEU A 94 -12.40 -3.18 -8.50
CA LEU A 94 -11.15 -2.89 -7.80
C LEU A 94 -11.37 -2.88 -6.28
N ILE A 95 -10.28 -3.10 -5.53
CA ILE A 95 -10.28 -2.88 -4.07
C ILE A 95 -9.67 -1.51 -3.79
N LEU A 96 -10.42 -0.60 -3.19
CA LEU A 96 -9.89 0.69 -2.76
C LEU A 96 -9.20 0.56 -1.40
N GLN A 97 -7.97 1.04 -1.27
CA GLN A 97 -7.30 1.24 0.01
C GLN A 97 -7.20 2.74 0.29
N ILE A 98 -7.87 3.20 1.34
CA ILE A 98 -7.76 4.57 1.82
C ILE A 98 -6.69 4.58 2.92
N ILE A 99 -5.63 5.35 2.69
CA ILE A 99 -4.42 5.37 3.50
C ILE A 99 -4.31 6.72 4.18
N GLU A 100 -4.10 6.71 5.49
CA GLU A 100 -3.80 7.91 6.26
C GLU A 100 -2.39 8.41 5.91
N LEU A 101 -2.23 9.72 5.74
CA LEU A 101 -0.93 10.32 5.50
C LEU A 101 0.02 9.96 6.65
N GLU A 102 1.22 9.46 6.34
CA GLU A 102 2.22 9.08 7.33
C GLU A 102 3.33 10.13 7.43
N SER A 103 3.76 10.47 8.66
CA SER A 103 4.93 11.32 8.88
C SER A 103 5.55 11.04 10.26
N PRO A 104 6.74 10.42 10.34
CA PRO A 104 7.41 10.17 11.62
C PRO A 104 7.78 11.44 12.41
N ASN A 105 7.98 12.57 11.72
CA ASN A 105 8.49 13.82 12.31
C ASN A 105 7.52 15.00 12.16
N GLU A 106 6.22 14.75 11.93
CA GLU A 106 5.17 15.78 11.80
C GLU A 106 5.57 17.04 11.01
N THR A 107 6.09 16.85 9.81
CA THR A 107 6.51 17.94 8.91
C THR A 107 5.40 18.97 8.66
N GLU A 108 5.76 20.18 8.22
CA GLU A 108 4.77 21.22 7.86
C GLU A 108 3.77 20.74 6.80
N ALA A 109 4.22 19.91 5.85
CA ALA A 109 3.34 19.25 4.89
C ALA A 109 2.34 18.30 5.57
N TYR A 110 2.77 17.53 6.57
CA TYR A 110 1.88 16.70 7.36
C TYR A 110 0.84 17.54 8.10
N LYS A 111 1.25 18.57 8.85
CA LYS A 111 0.31 19.45 9.56
C LYS A 111 -0.71 20.09 8.63
N LYS A 112 -0.29 20.46 7.41
CA LYS A 112 -1.15 21.09 6.40
C LYS A 112 -2.14 20.12 5.76
N TYR A 113 -1.71 18.92 5.39
CA TYR A 113 -2.48 17.99 4.56
C TYR A 113 -2.99 16.74 5.28
N HIS A 114 -2.61 16.50 6.53
CA HIS A 114 -3.11 15.35 7.30
C HIS A 114 -4.61 15.47 7.55
N ALA A 115 -5.30 14.34 7.39
CA ALA A 115 -6.70 14.15 7.71
C ALA A 115 -6.85 12.80 8.42
N GLU A 116 -7.47 12.81 9.59
CA GLU A 116 -7.87 11.58 10.27
C GLU A 116 -8.92 10.81 9.46
N LEU A 117 -8.89 9.49 9.56
CA LEU A 117 -9.84 8.62 8.86
C LEU A 117 -11.14 8.38 9.63
N ASN A 118 -11.40 9.06 10.75
CA ASN A 118 -12.59 8.82 11.59
C ASN A 118 -13.89 9.05 10.81
N ASN A 119 -13.99 10.13 10.05
CA ASN A 119 -15.15 10.42 9.20
C ASN A 119 -15.32 9.38 8.08
N VAL A 120 -14.21 8.95 7.48
CA VAL A 120 -14.21 7.91 6.44
C VAL A 120 -14.70 6.58 7.01
N LYS A 121 -14.15 6.15 8.15
CA LYS A 121 -14.57 4.93 8.85
C LYS A 121 -16.07 4.98 9.17
N SER A 122 -16.56 6.04 9.81
CA SER A 122 -17.99 6.20 10.12
C SER A 122 -18.88 6.18 8.89
N SER A 123 -18.43 6.75 7.77
CA SER A 123 -19.18 6.66 6.50
C SER A 123 -19.20 5.24 5.95
N LEU A 124 -18.07 4.52 6.00
CA LEU A 124 -17.96 3.15 5.53
C LEU A 124 -18.80 2.19 6.39
N GLU A 125 -18.82 2.35 7.73
CA GLU A 125 -19.68 1.55 8.62
C GLU A 125 -21.16 1.66 8.23
N ARG A 126 -21.64 2.86 7.90
CA ARG A 126 -23.04 3.07 7.46
C ARG A 126 -23.34 2.42 6.10
N MET A 127 -22.36 2.39 5.21
CA MET A 127 -22.49 1.85 3.85
C MET A 127 -22.23 0.33 3.78
N ALA A 128 -21.56 -0.24 4.78
CA ALA A 128 -21.15 -1.63 4.80
C ALA A 128 -22.33 -2.58 5.03
N GLU A 129 -22.30 -3.70 4.32
CA GLU A 129 -23.08 -4.89 4.63
C GLU A 129 -22.31 -5.79 5.60
N LYS A 130 -20.98 -5.86 5.43
CA LYS A 130 -20.10 -6.70 6.24
C LYS A 130 -18.77 -6.00 6.48
N VAL A 131 -18.25 -6.12 7.70
CA VAL A 131 -16.90 -5.66 8.06
C VAL A 131 -16.07 -6.85 8.52
N VAL A 132 -14.86 -6.98 8.01
CA VAL A 132 -13.90 -8.02 8.38
C VAL A 132 -12.61 -7.38 8.88
N VAL A 133 -12.06 -7.90 9.97
CA VAL A 133 -10.73 -7.52 10.45
C VAL A 133 -9.72 -8.52 9.89
N ARG A 134 -8.67 -8.01 9.24
CA ARG A 134 -7.58 -8.84 8.71
C ARG A 134 -6.57 -9.13 9.80
N GLU A 135 -6.04 -10.35 9.81
CA GLU A 135 -4.94 -10.73 10.71
C GLU A 135 -3.74 -9.78 10.54
N MET A 136 -3.27 -9.59 9.30
CA MET A 136 -2.18 -8.65 9.03
C MET A 136 -2.61 -7.22 9.35
N HIS A 137 -1.92 -6.62 10.33
CA HIS A 137 -2.07 -5.24 10.78
C HIS A 137 -3.44 -4.89 11.39
N HIS A 138 -4.31 -5.87 11.66
CA HIS A 138 -5.66 -5.62 12.19
C HIS A 138 -6.47 -4.60 11.37
N ARG A 139 -6.24 -4.55 10.06
CA ARG A 139 -6.95 -3.60 9.19
C ARG A 139 -8.38 -4.02 8.98
N ARG A 140 -9.29 -3.04 9.03
CA ARG A 140 -10.69 -3.23 8.64
C ARG A 140 -10.84 -3.21 7.14
N LYS A 141 -11.59 -4.20 6.64
CA LYS A 141 -12.05 -4.34 5.26
C LYS A 141 -13.58 -4.28 5.27
N TYR A 142 -14.11 -3.34 4.51
CA TYR A 142 -15.53 -3.04 4.39
C TYR A 142 -16.04 -3.60 3.07
N PHE A 143 -17.07 -4.43 3.13
CA PHE A 143 -17.83 -4.91 1.98
C PHE A 143 -19.12 -4.09 1.93
N LEU A 144 -19.31 -3.32 0.87
CA LEU A 144 -20.37 -2.31 0.78
C LEU A 144 -21.67 -2.89 0.23
N ARG A 145 -22.81 -2.36 0.68
CA ARG A 145 -24.13 -2.68 0.10
C ARG A 145 -24.14 -2.22 -1.37
N GLY A 146 -24.51 -3.11 -2.28
CA GLY A 146 -24.45 -2.85 -3.73
C GLY A 146 -23.10 -3.18 -4.38
N GLY A 147 -22.18 -3.80 -3.62
CA GLY A 147 -20.88 -4.24 -4.12
C GLY A 147 -19.75 -3.25 -3.81
N GLY A 148 -18.52 -3.72 -3.97
CA GLY A 148 -17.31 -2.95 -3.70
C GLY A 148 -16.65 -3.28 -2.38
N GLU A 149 -15.32 -3.12 -2.36
CA GLU A 149 -14.47 -3.44 -1.23
C GLU A 149 -13.54 -2.26 -0.90
N VAL A 150 -13.55 -1.83 0.36
CA VAL A 150 -12.68 -0.75 0.84
C VAL A 150 -11.87 -1.21 2.05
N GLU A 151 -10.55 -1.05 2.00
CA GLU A 151 -9.65 -1.25 3.15
C GLU A 151 -9.21 0.10 3.71
N VAL A 152 -9.22 0.25 5.03
CA VAL A 152 -8.67 1.41 5.71
C VAL A 152 -7.27 1.08 6.25
N VAL A 153 -6.30 1.94 5.96
CA VAL A 153 -4.89 1.79 6.36
C VAL A 153 -4.49 3.01 7.19
N ASN A 154 -4.47 2.88 8.51
CA ASN A 154 -4.12 3.93 9.47
C ASN A 154 -2.97 3.48 10.40
N PRO A 155 -1.70 3.62 9.97
CA PRO A 155 -0.55 3.06 10.69
C PRO A 155 0.05 3.99 11.74
N MET A 156 -0.10 5.30 11.58
CA MET A 156 0.41 6.29 12.54
C MET A 156 -0.35 6.21 13.85
N HIS A 157 0.36 6.29 14.97
CA HIS A 157 -0.20 6.23 16.34
C HIS A 157 -1.12 5.03 16.60
N ASN A 158 -0.95 3.94 15.84
CA ASN A 158 -1.77 2.74 15.92
C ASN A 158 -0.92 1.56 16.40
N THR A 159 -1.00 1.29 17.71
CA THR A 159 -0.27 0.18 18.32
C THR A 159 -0.74 -1.17 17.79
N GLU A 160 -2.03 -1.37 17.54
CA GLU A 160 -2.51 -2.62 16.94
C GLU A 160 -1.88 -2.88 15.56
N PHE A 161 -1.80 -1.87 14.70
CA PHE A 161 -1.17 -2.02 13.38
C PHE A 161 0.28 -2.53 13.51
N CYS A 162 1.05 -1.99 14.45
CA CYS A 162 2.41 -2.43 14.74
C CYS A 162 2.42 -3.83 15.35
N ARG A 163 1.55 -4.13 16.31
CA ARG A 163 1.49 -5.44 17.00
C ARG A 163 1.27 -6.58 16.01
N TYR A 164 0.39 -6.39 15.03
CA TYR A 164 0.05 -7.39 14.01
C TYR A 164 0.86 -7.27 12.70
N CYS A 165 1.98 -6.54 12.71
CA CYS A 165 2.86 -6.41 11.55
C CYS A 165 3.89 -7.55 11.47
N ASN A 166 3.76 -8.42 10.47
CA ASN A 166 4.68 -9.53 10.20
C ASN A 166 5.57 -9.29 8.96
N ARG A 167 5.79 -8.01 8.57
CA ARG A 167 6.59 -7.68 7.38
C ARG A 167 8.07 -7.48 7.70
N ILE A 168 8.92 -8.14 6.93
CA ILE A 168 10.33 -7.78 6.75
C ILE A 168 10.51 -7.19 5.34
N ARG A 169 11.49 -6.31 5.18
CA ARG A 169 11.80 -5.67 3.89
C ARG A 169 13.25 -5.91 3.54
N VAL A 170 13.55 -5.86 2.25
CA VAL A 170 14.92 -5.74 1.73
C VAL A 170 15.02 -4.38 1.09
N THR A 171 16.01 -3.59 1.48
CA THR A 171 16.29 -2.29 0.85
C THR A 171 16.91 -2.49 -0.54
N SER A 172 16.92 -1.44 -1.37
CA SER A 172 17.53 -1.51 -2.71
C SER A 172 19.04 -1.78 -2.66
N ASP A 173 19.73 -1.37 -1.59
CA ASP A 173 21.14 -1.69 -1.33
C ASP A 173 21.33 -3.05 -0.63
N GLY A 174 20.25 -3.82 -0.41
CA GLY A 174 20.32 -5.22 -0.02
C GLY A 174 20.41 -5.50 1.48
N LYS A 175 19.95 -4.57 2.32
CA LYS A 175 19.87 -4.75 3.78
C LYS A 175 18.48 -5.23 4.19
N LEU A 176 18.41 -6.14 5.17
CA LEU A 176 17.16 -6.46 5.84
C LEU A 176 16.72 -5.27 6.71
N LYS A 177 15.49 -4.82 6.49
CA LYS A 177 14.86 -3.69 7.16
C LYS A 177 13.60 -4.16 7.90
N PRO A 178 13.67 -4.32 9.24
CA PRO A 178 12.57 -4.88 10.03
C PRO A 178 11.35 -3.95 10.14
N CYS A 179 11.54 -2.64 10.04
CA CYS A 179 10.46 -1.64 10.10
C CYS A 179 10.59 -0.61 8.98
N LEU A 180 9.47 -0.18 8.38
CA LEU A 180 9.47 0.84 7.33
C LEU A 180 10.09 2.16 7.81
N LEU A 181 9.75 2.57 9.03
CA LEU A 181 10.02 3.90 9.57
C LEU A 181 11.34 3.99 10.37
N ARG A 182 12.14 2.92 10.44
CA ARG A 182 13.43 2.91 11.15
C ARG A 182 14.60 2.59 10.25
N ASN A 183 15.69 3.36 10.35
CA ASN A 183 16.92 3.16 9.58
C ASN A 183 18.14 2.82 10.45
N ASP A 184 17.96 2.73 11.77
CA ASP A 184 19.01 2.49 12.75
C ASP A 184 19.18 1.00 13.13
N ASN A 185 18.39 0.11 12.54
CA ASN A 185 18.32 -1.30 12.92
C ASN A 185 18.42 -2.27 11.72
N LEU A 186 19.07 -1.84 10.64
CA LEU A 186 19.25 -2.64 9.42
C LEU A 186 20.33 -3.72 9.62
N VAL A 187 20.22 -4.82 8.87
CA VAL A 187 21.21 -5.91 8.83
C VAL A 187 21.69 -6.08 7.38
N ASP A 188 23.00 -6.07 7.14
CA ASP A 188 23.53 -6.36 5.81
C ASP A 188 23.31 -7.83 5.45
N PHE A 189 22.72 -8.07 4.29
CA PHE A 189 22.37 -9.42 3.84
C PHE A 189 22.93 -9.70 2.44
N ALA A 190 22.65 -8.82 1.47
CA ALA A 190 23.16 -8.99 0.12
C ALA A 190 24.69 -8.93 0.06
N GLY A 191 25.34 -8.13 0.93
CA GLY A 191 26.80 -8.06 1.00
C GLY A 191 27.42 -9.40 1.36
N LEU A 192 26.85 -10.10 2.34
CA LEU A 192 27.32 -11.42 2.78
C LEU A 192 26.92 -12.53 1.82
N LEU A 193 25.71 -12.48 1.25
CA LEU A 193 25.28 -13.40 0.20
C LEU A 193 26.24 -13.38 -0.99
N ARG A 194 26.62 -12.19 -1.48
CA ARG A 194 27.55 -12.05 -2.61
C ARG A 194 28.98 -12.51 -2.30
N LYS A 195 29.37 -12.53 -1.02
CA LYS A 195 30.66 -13.07 -0.55
C LYS A 195 30.63 -14.59 -0.35
N GLY A 196 29.52 -15.25 -0.67
CA GLY A 196 29.39 -16.71 -0.56
C GLY A 196 29.11 -17.20 0.86
N ALA A 197 28.45 -16.40 1.70
CA ALA A 197 28.00 -16.85 3.01
C ALA A 197 27.10 -18.11 2.90
N SER A 198 27.22 -19.02 3.86
CA SER A 198 26.42 -20.25 3.89
C SER A 198 24.94 -19.95 4.18
N ASN A 199 24.06 -20.89 3.84
CA ASN A 199 22.63 -20.77 4.15
C ASN A 199 22.36 -20.62 5.66
N ASP A 200 23.17 -21.24 6.51
CA ASP A 200 23.05 -21.11 7.96
C ASP A 200 23.38 -19.68 8.41
N THR A 201 24.47 -19.10 7.90
CA THR A 201 24.79 -17.68 8.15
C THR A 201 23.67 -16.76 7.67
N LEU A 202 23.11 -16.99 6.48
CA LEU A 202 22.00 -16.18 5.97
C LEU A 202 20.74 -16.31 6.83
N LYS A 203 20.47 -17.51 7.35
CA LYS A 203 19.36 -17.76 8.28
C LYS A 203 19.58 -17.00 9.59
N ASP A 204 20.79 -16.99 10.13
CA ASP A 204 21.12 -16.26 11.35
C ASP A 204 20.95 -14.75 11.17
N LEU A 205 21.38 -14.19 10.04
CA LEU A 205 21.15 -12.77 9.71
C LEU A 205 19.67 -12.43 9.60
N PHE A 206 18.86 -13.36 9.06
CA PHE A 206 17.41 -13.19 9.01
C PHE A 206 16.79 -13.17 10.40
N VAL A 207 17.17 -14.12 11.26
CA VAL A 207 16.72 -14.18 12.68
C VAL A 207 17.16 -12.94 13.43
N GLU A 208 18.39 -12.48 13.23
CA GLU A 208 18.89 -11.23 13.79
C GLU A 208 18.03 -10.03 13.37
N ALA A 209 17.70 -9.91 12.08
CA ALA A 209 16.84 -8.83 11.60
C ALA A 209 15.45 -8.88 12.26
N VAL A 210 14.87 -10.08 12.43
CA VAL A 210 13.60 -10.26 13.15
C VAL A 210 13.73 -9.82 14.61
N ASN A 211 14.80 -10.18 15.30
CA ASN A 211 15.04 -9.79 16.70
C ASN A 211 15.30 -8.28 16.87
N ARG A 212 15.84 -7.61 15.85
CA ARG A 212 16.04 -6.15 15.83
C ARG A 212 14.73 -5.37 15.59
N ARG A 213 13.60 -6.05 15.35
CA ARG A 213 12.28 -5.41 15.17
C ARG A 213 11.82 -4.79 16.49
N LYS A 214 11.72 -3.46 16.50
CA LYS A 214 11.14 -2.68 17.60
C LYS A 214 9.77 -2.14 17.19
N PRO A 215 8.64 -2.78 17.60
CA PRO A 215 7.31 -2.24 17.35
C PRO A 215 7.08 -0.95 18.16
N PHE A 216 6.04 -0.18 17.82
CA PHE A 216 5.69 1.08 18.49
C PHE A 216 6.86 2.08 18.44
N PHE A 217 7.24 2.47 17.23
CA PHE A 217 8.31 3.46 17.07
C PHE A 217 7.92 4.73 17.87
N THR A 218 8.81 5.10 18.79
CA THR A 218 8.82 6.37 19.54
C THR A 218 9.80 7.31 18.87
#